data_AF-A0A510JKK2-F1
#
_entry.id   AF-A0A510JKK2-F1
#
_cell.length_a   1.000
_cell.length_b   1.000
_cell.length_c   1.000
_cell.angle_alpha   90.00
_cell.angle_beta   90.00
_cell.angle_gamma   90.00
#
_symmetry.space_group_name_H-M   'P 1'
#
loop_
_entity.id
_entity.type
_entity.pdbx_description
1 polymer ?
#
loop_
_entity_poly.entity_id
_entity_poly.type
_entity_poly.pdbx_seq_one_letter_code
_entity_poly.pdbx_strand_id
1 'polypeptide(L)'
;MKKILFLIMALAAIPAFAVKVTTDGKHNLEKVAGKYENVEIFQKNGKWYATRTFGDYETDTAPILLGKNGKFSADYQNTDKETYAYDTKMKTLVILAKNDTDQILTIQLPEGKKTKVTVDTNFNMNKVKGYWCDQLFEIVQKNGKWYFQGEDDGGWETPITTVTKNGFTTGSGDAEHIRRYTFDTRFQTLVEYDKDGNIVDTFILKDYCPTGYN
;
A
#
# COMPACT_ATOMS: atom_id res chain seq x y z
N MET A 1 -23.11 21.07 36.84
CA MET A 1 -21.96 20.22 36.51
C MET A 1 -22.38 19.19 35.46
N LYS A 2 -22.36 19.57 34.17
CA LYS A 2 -22.91 18.75 33.06
C LYS A 2 -22.29 19.15 31.72
N LYS A 3 -20.97 19.39 31.64
CA LYS A 3 -20.31 19.80 30.38
C LYS A 3 -18.88 19.27 30.17
N ILE A 4 -18.41 18.30 30.96
CA ILE A 4 -17.06 17.73 30.82
C ILE A 4 -17.14 16.20 30.77
N LEU A 5 -17.99 15.66 29.89
CA LEU A 5 -18.02 14.22 29.61
C LEU A 5 -18.06 13.91 28.11
N PHE A 6 -17.80 14.90 27.25
CA PHE A 6 -17.88 14.76 25.80
C PHE A 6 -16.52 14.79 25.08
N LEU A 7 -15.39 14.91 25.82
CA LEU A 7 -14.07 15.09 25.20
C LEU A 7 -13.12 13.89 25.32
N ILE A 8 -13.55 12.75 25.86
CA ILE A 8 -12.65 11.58 26.08
C ILE A 8 -13.10 10.33 25.30
N MET A 9 -14.24 10.35 24.60
CA MET A 9 -14.69 9.25 23.72
C MET A 9 -14.54 9.55 22.22
N ALA A 10 -13.60 10.41 21.87
CA ALA A 10 -13.09 10.52 20.51
C ALA A 10 -11.65 9.96 20.41
N LEU A 11 -11.37 8.87 21.15
CA LEU A 11 -10.55 7.83 20.54
C LEU A 11 -11.42 7.33 19.40
N ALA A 12 -11.24 7.91 18.21
CA ALA A 12 -11.60 7.23 16.99
C ALA A 12 -10.88 5.89 17.10
N ALA A 13 -11.63 4.84 17.47
CA ALA A 13 -11.32 3.50 17.04
C ALA A 13 -11.26 3.65 15.52
N ILE A 14 -10.08 3.93 15.00
CA ILE A 14 -9.79 3.74 13.59
C ILE A 14 -9.93 2.23 13.48
N PRO A 15 -11.04 1.70 12.95
CA PRO A 15 -11.15 0.25 12.80
C PRO A 15 -9.92 -0.19 12.02
N ALA A 16 -9.38 -1.36 12.35
CA ALA A 16 -8.32 -1.97 11.55
C ALA A 16 -8.81 -2.01 10.09
N PHE A 17 -8.30 -1.10 9.26
CA PHE A 17 -8.77 -0.91 7.90
C PHE A 17 -7.83 -1.69 7.00
N ALA A 18 -8.15 -2.94 6.76
CA ALA A 18 -7.69 -3.59 5.55
C ALA A 18 -8.40 -2.88 4.38
N VAL A 19 -7.62 -2.30 3.46
CA VAL A 19 -8.19 -1.53 2.35
C VAL A 19 -8.84 -2.50 1.37
N LYS A 20 -10.17 -2.45 1.29
CA LYS A 20 -10.95 -3.33 0.42
C LYS A 20 -10.91 -2.89 -1.02
N VAL A 21 -10.85 -3.86 -1.93
CA VAL A 21 -10.96 -3.63 -3.36
C VAL A 21 -12.37 -3.17 -3.74
N THR A 22 -12.45 -2.19 -4.65
CA THR A 22 -13.70 -1.67 -5.20
C THR A 22 -13.77 -1.95 -6.70
N THR A 23 -14.66 -2.84 -7.13
CA THR A 23 -14.82 -3.18 -8.57
C THR A 23 -16.19 -2.75 -9.11
N ASP A 24 -16.27 -2.53 -10.42
CA ASP A 24 -17.54 -2.30 -11.16
C ASP A 24 -18.12 -3.61 -11.75
N GLY A 25 -17.60 -4.75 -11.30
CA GLY A 25 -17.93 -6.08 -11.83
C GLY A 25 -17.25 -6.44 -13.16
N LYS A 26 -16.55 -5.51 -13.82
CA LYS A 26 -15.83 -5.74 -15.09
C LYS A 26 -14.34 -5.96 -14.86
N HIS A 27 -13.69 -6.77 -15.69
CA HIS A 27 -12.26 -7.07 -15.55
C HIS A 27 -11.34 -5.90 -15.88
N ASN A 28 -11.80 -4.97 -16.73
CA ASN A 28 -11.06 -3.75 -17.08
C ASN A 28 -9.61 -3.99 -17.58
N LEU A 29 -9.33 -5.12 -18.25
CA LEU A 29 -7.98 -5.50 -18.70
C LEU A 29 -7.29 -4.42 -19.54
N GLU A 30 -8.04 -3.73 -20.41
CA GLU A 30 -7.53 -2.60 -21.19
C GLU A 30 -7.05 -1.43 -20.33
N LYS A 31 -7.65 -1.20 -19.15
CA LYS A 31 -7.24 -0.11 -18.24
C LYS A 31 -5.99 -0.47 -17.44
N VAL A 32 -5.75 -1.76 -17.23
CA VAL A 32 -4.60 -2.27 -16.48
C VAL A 32 -3.47 -2.77 -17.37
N ALA A 33 -3.63 -2.76 -18.69
CA ALA A 33 -2.58 -3.10 -19.62
C ALA A 33 -1.38 -2.16 -19.48
N GLY A 34 -0.18 -2.73 -19.42
CA GLY A 34 1.08 -2.00 -19.24
C GLY A 34 1.97 -2.62 -18.18
N LYS A 35 3.10 -1.92 -17.95
CA LYS A 35 4.13 -2.30 -16.99
C LYS A 35 3.93 -1.57 -15.66
N TYR A 36 4.15 -2.31 -14.60
CA TYR A 36 4.19 -1.89 -13.20
C TYR A 36 5.50 -2.38 -12.60
N GLU A 37 5.81 -1.93 -11.40
CA GLU A 37 7.05 -2.25 -10.71
C GLU A 37 7.46 -3.72 -10.81
N ASN A 38 6.52 -4.66 -10.59
CA ASN A 38 6.82 -6.08 -10.58
C ASN A 38 5.85 -6.93 -11.43
N VAL A 39 4.96 -6.30 -12.20
CA VAL A 39 3.95 -6.99 -13.02
C VAL A 39 3.81 -6.29 -14.38
N GLU A 40 3.64 -7.04 -15.45
CA GLU A 40 3.23 -6.54 -16.75
C GLU A 40 1.95 -7.26 -17.21
N ILE A 41 0.92 -6.50 -17.60
CA ILE A 41 -0.32 -7.03 -18.16
C ILE A 41 -0.38 -6.68 -19.63
N PHE A 42 -0.56 -7.67 -20.51
CA PHE A 42 -0.53 -7.43 -21.96
C PHE A 42 -1.41 -8.41 -22.74
N GLN A 43 -1.75 -8.01 -23.97
CA GLN A 43 -2.47 -8.85 -24.92
C GLN A 43 -1.54 -9.32 -26.03
N LYS A 44 -1.60 -10.62 -26.35
CA LYS A 44 -0.88 -11.23 -27.48
C LYS A 44 -1.82 -12.21 -28.19
N ASN A 45 -1.98 -12.04 -29.50
CA ASN A 45 -2.84 -12.88 -30.35
C ASN A 45 -4.27 -13.05 -29.80
N GLY A 46 -4.87 -11.96 -29.31
CA GLY A 46 -6.23 -11.94 -28.76
C GLY A 46 -6.38 -12.60 -27.38
N LYS A 47 -5.28 -13.06 -26.76
CA LYS A 47 -5.26 -13.61 -25.41
C LYS A 47 -4.50 -12.68 -24.46
N TRP A 48 -4.92 -12.69 -23.21
CA TRP A 48 -4.34 -11.85 -22.16
C TRP A 48 -3.35 -12.65 -21.31
N TYR A 49 -2.28 -11.98 -20.91
CA TYR A 49 -1.17 -12.55 -20.15
C TYR A 49 -0.74 -11.59 -19.06
N ALA A 50 -0.17 -12.16 -17.99
CA ALA A 50 0.53 -11.44 -16.96
C ALA A 50 1.96 -11.98 -16.89
N THR A 51 2.96 -11.11 -16.97
CA THR A 51 4.34 -11.43 -16.60
C THR A 51 4.60 -10.90 -15.21
N ARG A 52 5.20 -11.71 -14.35
CA ARG A 52 5.65 -11.27 -13.03
C ARG A 52 7.16 -11.41 -12.90
N THR A 53 7.77 -10.41 -12.28
CA THR A 53 9.18 -10.40 -11.90
C THR A 53 9.33 -10.78 -10.44
N PHE A 54 10.26 -11.68 -10.14
CA PHE A 54 10.58 -12.17 -8.79
C PHE A 54 12.09 -12.06 -8.53
N GLY A 55 12.45 -11.65 -7.30
CA GLY A 55 13.84 -11.49 -6.90
C GLY A 55 14.61 -10.54 -7.83
N ASP A 56 15.89 -10.85 -8.07
CA ASP A 56 16.75 -9.93 -8.80
C ASP A 56 16.42 -9.84 -10.29
N TYR A 57 16.02 -10.93 -10.99
CA TYR A 57 15.75 -10.91 -12.45
C TYR A 57 14.85 -12.03 -13.00
N GLU A 58 14.26 -12.91 -12.18
CA GLU A 58 13.46 -14.00 -12.73
C GLU A 58 12.09 -13.50 -13.18
N THR A 59 11.63 -13.94 -14.35
CA THR A 59 10.30 -13.58 -14.85
C THR A 59 9.52 -14.82 -15.24
N ASP A 60 8.24 -14.82 -14.92
CA ASP A 60 7.30 -15.87 -15.30
C ASP A 60 6.08 -15.27 -15.97
N THR A 61 5.62 -15.90 -17.05
CA THR A 61 4.49 -15.42 -17.85
C THR A 61 3.40 -16.47 -17.89
N ALA A 62 2.23 -16.10 -17.39
CA ALA A 62 1.07 -16.97 -17.34
C ALA A 62 -0.14 -16.35 -18.07
N PRO A 63 -1.01 -17.18 -18.67
CA PRO A 63 -2.26 -16.69 -19.23
C PRO A 63 -3.18 -16.17 -18.12
N ILE A 64 -3.91 -15.08 -18.42
CA ILE A 64 -4.88 -14.52 -17.48
C ILE A 64 -6.18 -15.35 -17.53
N LEU A 65 -6.63 -15.78 -16.35
CA LEU A 65 -7.91 -16.43 -16.13
C LEU A 65 -8.92 -15.41 -15.58
N LEU A 66 -10.05 -15.26 -16.27
CA LEU A 66 -11.11 -14.33 -15.87
C LEU A 66 -11.94 -14.92 -14.72
N GLY A 67 -11.97 -14.23 -13.59
CA GLY A 67 -12.78 -14.58 -12.43
C GLY A 67 -14.11 -13.83 -12.36
N LYS A 68 -14.82 -13.97 -11.24
CA LYS A 68 -16.06 -13.22 -10.96
C LYS A 68 -15.75 -11.80 -10.46
N ASN A 69 -16.75 -10.92 -10.52
CA ASN A 69 -16.72 -9.57 -9.94
C ASN A 69 -15.53 -8.70 -10.40
N GLY A 70 -15.13 -8.82 -11.66
CA GLY A 70 -14.03 -8.05 -12.24
C GLY A 70 -12.63 -8.47 -11.79
N LYS A 71 -12.49 -9.57 -11.05
CA LYS A 71 -11.21 -10.14 -10.63
C LYS A 71 -10.66 -11.06 -11.71
N PHE A 72 -9.35 -11.15 -11.83
CA PHE A 72 -8.66 -12.08 -12.72
C PHE A 72 -7.39 -12.61 -12.06
N SER A 73 -6.86 -13.73 -12.52
CA SER A 73 -5.70 -14.38 -11.89
C SER A 73 -4.70 -14.87 -12.92
N ALA A 74 -3.46 -15.04 -12.48
CA ALA A 74 -2.40 -15.69 -13.23
C ALA A 74 -1.79 -16.78 -12.33
N ASP A 75 -1.65 -17.98 -12.90
CA ASP A 75 -1.07 -19.13 -12.21
C ASP A 75 0.34 -19.33 -12.73
N TYR A 76 1.31 -18.86 -11.97
CA TYR A 76 2.72 -18.89 -12.30
C TYR A 76 3.30 -20.28 -12.01
N GLN A 77 4.30 -20.69 -12.76
CA GLN A 77 5.03 -21.94 -12.52
C GLN A 77 5.93 -21.83 -11.29
N ASN A 78 6.57 -20.67 -11.12
CA ASN A 78 7.59 -20.47 -10.08
C ASN A 78 7.03 -19.93 -8.76
N THR A 79 5.78 -19.46 -8.75
CA THR A 79 5.13 -18.90 -7.55
C THR A 79 3.66 -19.28 -7.49
N ASP A 80 3.04 -19.03 -6.34
CA ASP A 80 1.61 -19.23 -6.16
C ASP A 80 0.79 -18.37 -7.13
N LYS A 81 -0.40 -18.87 -7.49
CA LYS A 81 -1.41 -18.10 -8.20
C LYS A 81 -1.72 -16.77 -7.52
N GLU A 82 -1.52 -15.68 -8.24
CA GLU A 82 -1.90 -14.34 -7.81
C GLU A 82 -3.26 -13.92 -8.38
N THR A 83 -3.99 -13.12 -7.61
CA THR A 83 -5.28 -12.55 -8.02
C THR A 83 -5.18 -11.03 -8.09
N TYR A 84 -5.72 -10.47 -9.16
CA TYR A 84 -5.67 -9.05 -9.49
C TYR A 84 -7.06 -8.47 -9.69
N ALA A 85 -7.14 -7.15 -9.58
CA ALA A 85 -8.30 -6.38 -10.03
C ALA A 85 -7.88 -4.97 -10.46
N TYR A 86 -8.74 -4.34 -11.26
CA TYR A 86 -8.74 -2.89 -11.39
C TYR A 86 -9.58 -2.30 -10.25
N ASP A 87 -8.92 -1.61 -9.31
CA ASP A 87 -9.66 -0.87 -8.29
C ASP A 87 -10.21 0.42 -8.89
N THR A 88 -11.54 0.53 -8.92
CA THR A 88 -12.26 1.65 -9.54
C THR A 88 -12.20 2.95 -8.73
N LYS A 89 -11.94 2.87 -7.42
CA LYS A 89 -11.79 4.02 -6.54
C LYS A 89 -10.38 4.61 -6.68
N MET A 90 -9.36 3.76 -6.61
CA MET A 90 -7.94 4.14 -6.75
C MET A 90 -7.52 4.34 -8.20
N LYS A 91 -8.27 3.75 -9.14
CA LYS A 91 -8.02 3.75 -10.59
C LYS A 91 -6.67 3.12 -10.97
N THR A 92 -6.31 2.02 -10.33
CA THR A 92 -5.04 1.34 -10.55
C THR A 92 -5.18 -0.19 -10.45
N LEU A 93 -4.18 -0.91 -10.96
CA LEU A 93 -4.03 -2.34 -10.75
C LEU A 93 -3.68 -2.61 -9.29
N VAL A 94 -4.33 -3.60 -8.71
CA VAL A 94 -4.04 -4.08 -7.34
C VAL A 94 -3.85 -5.59 -7.34
N ILE A 95 -2.98 -6.07 -6.46
CA ILE A 95 -2.84 -7.49 -6.09
C ILE A 95 -3.70 -7.72 -4.86
N LEU A 96 -4.44 -8.82 -4.83
CA LEU A 96 -5.40 -9.17 -3.78
C LEU A 96 -4.85 -10.28 -2.89
N ALA A 97 -5.26 -10.29 -1.62
CA ALA A 97 -4.83 -11.33 -0.68
C ALA A 97 -5.35 -12.72 -1.10
N LYS A 98 -4.51 -13.75 -0.94
CA LYS A 98 -4.79 -15.13 -1.37
C LYS A 98 -6.06 -15.72 -0.74
N ASN A 99 -6.25 -15.49 0.56
CA ASN A 99 -7.34 -16.08 1.34
C ASN A 99 -8.57 -15.16 1.50
N ASP A 100 -8.42 -13.87 1.18
CA ASP A 100 -9.51 -12.90 1.18
C ASP A 100 -9.33 -11.93 0.01
N THR A 101 -9.84 -12.34 -1.16
CA THR A 101 -9.70 -11.55 -2.40
C THR A 101 -10.51 -10.25 -2.39
N ASP A 102 -11.18 -9.90 -1.30
CA ASP A 102 -11.75 -8.56 -1.12
C ASP A 102 -10.75 -7.57 -0.51
N GLN A 103 -9.59 -8.06 -0.04
CA GLN A 103 -8.51 -7.24 0.52
C GLN A 103 -7.42 -6.97 -0.49
N ILE A 104 -6.95 -5.73 -0.51
CA ILE A 104 -5.76 -5.35 -1.29
C ILE A 104 -4.51 -5.76 -0.50
N LEU A 105 -3.63 -6.48 -1.19
CA LEU A 105 -2.29 -6.84 -0.73
C LEU A 105 -1.27 -5.77 -1.14
N THR A 106 -1.34 -5.33 -2.40
CA THR A 106 -0.37 -4.38 -2.97
C THR A 106 -1.03 -3.49 -4.01
N ILE A 107 -0.67 -2.21 -4.02
CA ILE A 107 -1.00 -1.27 -5.10
C ILE A 107 0.13 -1.32 -6.13
N GLN A 108 -0.19 -1.61 -7.39
CA GLN A 108 0.80 -1.60 -8.45
C GLN A 108 0.90 -0.20 -9.06
N LEU A 109 2.05 0.46 -8.87
CA LEU A 109 2.35 1.76 -9.47
C LEU A 109 2.89 1.55 -10.89
N PRO A 110 2.43 2.31 -11.91
CA PRO A 110 2.89 2.11 -13.27
C PRO A 110 4.37 2.45 -13.43
N GLU A 111 5.12 1.54 -14.07
CA GLU A 111 6.56 1.72 -14.31
C GLU A 111 6.80 2.90 -15.26
N GLY A 112 7.85 3.69 -14.98
CA GLY A 112 8.21 4.86 -15.79
C GLY A 112 7.24 6.04 -15.70
N LYS A 113 6.17 5.97 -14.88
CA LYS A 113 5.25 7.08 -14.64
C LYS A 113 5.33 7.55 -13.19
N LYS A 114 5.62 8.83 -13.03
CA LYS A 114 5.60 9.49 -11.73
C LYS A 114 4.16 9.62 -11.22
N THR A 115 3.82 8.88 -10.15
CA THR A 115 2.51 8.96 -9.50
C THR A 115 2.55 10.00 -8.38
N LYS A 116 1.77 11.08 -8.50
CA LYS A 116 1.71 12.11 -7.45
C LYS A 116 0.93 11.64 -6.23
N VAL A 117 1.42 12.02 -5.05
CA VAL A 117 0.73 11.83 -3.77
C VAL A 117 -0.44 12.79 -3.62
N THR A 118 -1.55 12.30 -3.09
CA THR A 118 -2.73 13.11 -2.72
C THR A 118 -2.72 13.37 -1.22
N VAL A 119 -1.93 14.36 -0.80
CA VAL A 119 -1.61 14.66 0.59
C VAL A 119 -2.86 14.90 1.46
N ASP A 120 -2.91 14.27 2.62
CA ASP A 120 -3.84 14.62 3.70
C ASP A 120 -3.40 15.93 4.37
N THR A 121 -4.15 17.01 4.13
CA THR A 121 -3.87 18.34 4.68
C THR A 121 -4.30 18.52 6.13
N ASN A 122 -4.99 17.53 6.69
CA ASN A 122 -5.40 17.42 8.09
C ASN A 122 -4.78 16.16 8.71
N PHE A 123 -3.51 15.91 8.41
CA PHE A 123 -2.79 14.75 8.88
C PHE A 123 -2.65 14.77 10.41
N ASN A 124 -2.78 13.58 11.01
CA ASN A 124 -2.55 13.34 12.42
C ASN A 124 -1.82 12.00 12.57
N MET A 125 -0.75 11.96 13.38
CA MET A 125 0.03 10.74 13.61
C MET A 125 -0.80 9.54 14.07
N ASN A 126 -1.90 9.77 14.79
CA ASN A 126 -2.80 8.69 15.21
C ASN A 126 -3.44 7.95 14.03
N LYS A 127 -3.56 8.55 12.84
CA LYS A 127 -4.04 7.88 11.62
C LYS A 127 -3.15 6.71 11.21
N VAL A 128 -1.83 6.89 11.38
CA VAL A 128 -0.80 5.96 10.91
C VAL A 128 -0.14 5.17 12.04
N LYS A 129 -0.46 5.49 13.30
CA LYS A 129 -0.04 4.72 14.48
C LYS A 129 -0.57 3.29 14.39
N GLY A 130 0.32 2.31 14.57
CA GLY A 130 -0.02 0.89 14.50
C GLY A 130 1.04 0.10 13.77
N TYR A 131 0.78 -1.20 13.63
CA TYR A 131 1.67 -2.14 12.94
C TYR A 131 1.38 -2.14 11.45
N TRP A 132 2.42 -2.08 10.64
CA TRP A 132 2.40 -2.12 9.18
C TRP A 132 3.16 -3.36 8.75
N CYS A 133 2.42 -4.43 8.48
CA CYS A 133 3.02 -5.73 8.28
C CYS A 133 3.67 -5.88 6.91
N ASP A 134 3.38 -4.98 5.99
CA ASP A 134 3.93 -5.02 4.66
C ASP A 134 5.45 -4.88 4.63
N GLN A 135 5.97 -4.12 5.58
CA GLN A 135 7.39 -3.80 5.74
C GLN A 135 7.88 -4.11 7.16
N LEU A 136 7.10 -4.90 7.92
CA LEU A 136 7.42 -5.37 9.27
C LEU A 136 7.86 -4.25 10.22
N PHE A 137 7.16 -3.12 10.19
CA PHE A 137 7.42 -2.00 11.11
C PHE A 137 6.17 -1.55 11.87
N GLU A 138 6.38 -0.87 12.99
CA GLU A 138 5.33 -0.23 13.78
C GLU A 138 5.62 1.26 13.94
N ILE A 139 4.56 2.08 13.85
CA ILE A 139 4.63 3.50 14.21
C ILE A 139 4.06 3.67 15.62
N VAL A 140 4.91 4.09 16.55
CA VAL A 140 4.60 4.15 17.98
C VAL A 140 4.93 5.49 18.61
N GLN A 141 4.28 5.78 19.73
CA GLN A 141 4.58 6.95 20.57
C GLN A 141 5.17 6.51 21.90
N LYS A 142 6.38 6.97 22.23
CA LYS A 142 7.09 6.70 23.48
C LYS A 142 7.45 8.04 24.14
N ASN A 143 7.02 8.26 25.38
CA ASN A 143 7.29 9.49 26.14
C ASN A 143 7.01 10.79 25.36
N GLY A 144 5.89 10.82 24.61
CA GLY A 144 5.48 11.97 23.80
C GLY A 144 6.19 12.12 22.44
N LYS A 145 7.21 11.30 22.15
CA LYS A 145 7.94 11.28 20.87
C LYS A 145 7.49 10.13 19.99
N TRP A 146 7.59 10.29 18.68
CA TRP A 146 7.16 9.32 17.67
C TRP A 146 8.34 8.58 17.04
N TYR A 147 8.15 7.30 16.74
CA TYR A 147 9.20 6.42 16.23
C TYR A 147 8.64 5.44 15.18
N PHE A 148 9.50 5.07 14.23
CA PHE A 148 9.41 3.81 13.50
C PHE A 148 10.19 2.76 14.26
N GLN A 149 9.64 1.58 14.44
CA GLN A 149 10.39 0.42 14.91
C GLN A 149 10.19 -0.76 13.97
N GLY A 150 11.27 -1.41 13.55
CA GLY A 150 11.21 -2.60 12.70
C GLY A 150 11.54 -3.87 13.47
N GLU A 151 11.07 -5.01 12.94
CA GLU A 151 11.18 -6.34 13.56
C GLU A 151 12.36 -7.19 13.05
N ASP A 152 13.24 -6.63 12.22
CA ASP A 152 14.43 -7.33 11.68
C ASP A 152 15.36 -7.88 12.79
N ASP A 153 16.31 -8.75 12.44
CA ASP A 153 17.25 -9.40 13.38
C ASP A 153 18.03 -8.38 14.24
N GLY A 154 17.51 -8.13 15.45
CA GLY A 154 18.05 -7.18 16.43
C GLY A 154 17.13 -5.99 16.76
N GLY A 155 16.09 -5.77 15.95
CA GLY A 155 15.16 -4.66 16.05
C GLY A 155 15.84 -3.31 15.76
N TRP A 156 15.16 -2.42 15.07
CA TRP A 156 15.66 -1.06 14.88
C TRP A 156 14.62 -0.04 15.29
N GLU A 157 15.08 1.13 15.72
CA GLU A 157 14.21 2.24 16.08
C GLU A 157 14.74 3.51 15.41
N THR A 158 13.89 4.18 14.63
CA THR A 158 14.20 5.45 13.99
C THR A 158 13.25 6.54 14.49
N PRO A 159 13.76 7.65 15.05
CA PRO A 159 12.91 8.75 15.48
C PRO A 159 12.25 9.45 14.29
N ILE A 160 10.98 9.82 14.44
CA ILE A 160 10.31 10.76 13.53
C ILE A 160 10.81 12.17 13.87
N THR A 161 11.47 12.79 12.89
CA THR A 161 12.20 14.05 13.11
C THR A 161 11.31 15.27 13.02
N THR A 162 10.32 15.26 12.13
CA THR A 162 9.36 16.37 11.98
C THR A 162 7.96 15.82 11.79
N VAL A 163 6.98 16.43 12.44
CA VAL A 163 5.55 16.20 12.20
C VAL A 163 4.93 17.52 11.77
N THR A 164 4.19 17.50 10.67
CA THR A 164 3.50 18.66 10.09
C THR A 164 2.03 18.34 9.84
N LYS A 165 1.24 19.35 9.45
CA LYS A 165 -0.16 19.16 9.03
C LYS A 165 -0.33 18.30 7.77
N ASN A 166 0.75 18.04 7.05
CA ASN A 166 0.75 17.32 5.77
C ASN A 166 1.37 15.92 5.86
N GLY A 167 1.91 15.51 7.02
CA GLY A 167 2.69 14.28 7.14
C GLY A 167 3.88 14.43 8.08
N PHE A 168 4.87 13.56 7.95
CA PHE A 168 6.05 13.54 8.81
C PHE A 168 7.30 13.11 8.04
N THR A 169 8.47 13.25 8.67
CA THR A 169 9.76 12.85 8.10
C THR A 169 10.56 11.98 9.05
N THR A 170 11.41 11.12 8.49
CA THR A 170 12.46 10.39 9.23
C THR A 170 13.83 10.71 8.63
N GLY A 171 14.89 10.33 9.34
CA GLY A 171 16.28 10.60 8.96
C GLY A 171 16.78 11.96 9.42
N SER A 172 18.10 12.13 9.41
CA SER A 172 18.82 13.35 9.81
C SER A 172 19.95 13.66 8.83
N GLY A 173 20.28 14.93 8.65
CA GLY A 173 21.35 15.39 7.76
C GLY A 173 20.82 16.10 6.51
N ASP A 174 21.49 15.92 5.38
CA ASP A 174 21.15 16.57 4.12
C ASP A 174 19.78 16.14 3.59
N ALA A 175 19.16 17.01 2.79
CA ALA A 175 17.79 16.84 2.29
C ALA A 175 17.55 15.55 1.49
N GLU A 176 18.63 14.91 1.01
CA GLU A 176 18.65 13.64 0.28
C GLU A 176 18.43 12.41 1.18
N HIS A 177 18.77 12.51 2.47
CA HIS A 177 18.56 11.42 3.44
C HIS A 177 17.25 11.56 4.23
N ILE A 178 16.49 12.63 3.97
CA ILE A 178 15.19 12.85 4.59
C ILE A 178 14.14 12.06 3.81
N ARG A 179 13.57 11.05 4.44
CA ARG A 179 12.39 10.33 3.92
C ARG A 179 11.12 11.06 4.34
N ARG A 180 10.13 11.12 3.44
CA ARG A 180 8.90 11.90 3.63
C ARG A 180 7.70 11.00 3.52
N TYR A 181 6.80 11.12 4.48
CA TYR A 181 5.64 10.25 4.60
C TYR A 181 4.37 11.05 4.81
N THR A 182 3.27 10.56 4.26
CA THR A 182 1.94 11.12 4.48
C THR A 182 0.88 10.04 4.33
N PHE A 183 -0.36 10.37 4.71
CA PHE A 183 -1.51 9.55 4.37
C PHE A 183 -2.02 10.00 2.99
N ASP A 184 -1.91 9.14 1.98
CA ASP A 184 -2.48 9.41 0.66
C ASP A 184 -4.00 9.24 0.73
N THR A 185 -4.74 10.32 0.48
CA THR A 185 -6.20 10.33 0.59
C THR A 185 -6.90 9.65 -0.59
N ARG A 186 -6.22 9.43 -1.73
CA ARG A 186 -6.78 8.64 -2.84
C ARG A 186 -6.67 7.15 -2.53
N PHE A 187 -5.48 6.70 -2.10
CA PHE A 187 -5.21 5.30 -1.78
C PHE A 187 -5.64 4.90 -0.37
N GLN A 188 -5.93 5.87 0.50
CA GLN A 188 -6.33 5.68 1.90
C GLN A 188 -5.28 4.91 2.69
N THR A 189 -4.01 5.27 2.49
CA THR A 189 -2.88 4.46 2.93
C THR A 189 -1.66 5.33 3.25
N LEU A 190 -0.74 4.83 4.07
CA LEU A 190 0.55 5.50 4.28
C LEU A 190 1.38 5.39 3.01
N VAL A 191 2.06 6.45 2.61
CA VAL A 191 2.98 6.42 1.46
C VAL A 191 4.28 7.13 1.79
N GLU A 192 5.37 6.63 1.24
CA GLU A 192 6.64 7.36 1.12
C GLU A 192 6.64 8.14 -0.20
N TYR A 193 7.14 9.37 -0.19
CA TYR A 193 7.21 10.18 -1.40
C TYR A 193 8.49 11.01 -1.50
N ASP A 194 8.93 11.26 -2.74
CA ASP A 194 10.14 12.03 -3.03
C ASP A 194 9.94 13.55 -2.85
N LYS A 195 11.02 14.33 -2.97
CA LYS A 195 10.99 15.79 -2.85
C LYS A 195 10.07 16.48 -3.88
N ASP A 196 9.78 15.83 -5.00
CA ASP A 196 8.92 16.35 -6.05
C ASP A 196 7.45 15.94 -5.82
N GLY A 197 7.14 15.17 -4.77
CA GLY A 197 5.80 14.69 -4.45
C GLY A 197 5.38 13.45 -5.23
N ASN A 198 6.32 12.66 -5.76
CA ASN A 198 6.01 11.38 -6.39
C ASN A 198 6.08 10.27 -5.33
N ILE A 199 5.11 9.37 -5.34
CA ILE A 199 5.09 8.19 -4.47
C ILE A 199 6.28 7.32 -4.83
N VAL A 200 7.04 6.93 -3.81
CA VAL A 200 8.15 5.99 -3.86
C VAL A 200 7.69 4.63 -3.38
N ASP A 201 6.90 4.58 -2.31
CA ASP A 201 6.40 3.33 -1.73
C ASP A 201 4.99 3.51 -1.15
N THR A 202 4.23 2.42 -1.07
CA THR A 202 2.88 2.36 -0.50
C THR A 202 2.79 1.32 0.59
N PHE A 203 2.30 1.71 1.77
CA PHE A 203 2.09 0.81 2.90
C PHE A 203 0.58 0.72 3.16
N ILE A 204 0.00 -0.47 3.08
CA ILE A 204 -1.44 -0.77 3.00
C ILE A 204 -1.92 -1.65 4.15
N LEU A 205 -1.05 -2.51 4.70
CA LEU A 205 -1.47 -3.54 5.64
C LEU A 205 -1.31 -3.09 7.09
N LYS A 206 -2.14 -2.12 7.47
CA LYS A 206 -2.16 -1.57 8.82
C LYS A 206 -3.03 -2.40 9.76
N ASP A 207 -2.46 -2.85 10.88
CA ASP A 207 -3.12 -3.58 11.97
C ASP A 207 -3.85 -4.85 11.50
N TYR A 208 -3.59 -5.32 10.28
CA TYR A 208 -4.17 -6.51 9.65
C TYR A 208 -3.15 -7.16 8.72
N CYS A 209 -2.75 -8.38 9.07
CA CYS A 209 -1.77 -9.18 8.33
C CYS A 209 -2.49 -10.41 7.77
N PRO A 210 -2.93 -10.42 6.50
CA PRO A 210 -3.56 -11.59 5.94
C PRO A 210 -2.60 -12.78 6.02
N THR A 211 -3.10 -13.94 6.45
CA THR A 211 -2.32 -15.20 6.48
C THR A 211 -1.69 -15.48 5.12
N GLY A 212 -0.39 -15.81 5.11
CA GLY A 212 0.39 -16.04 3.88
C GLY A 212 1.11 -14.80 3.34
N TYR A 213 1.25 -13.75 4.16
CA TYR A 213 2.12 -12.60 3.88
C TYR A 213 3.62 -12.93 4.06
N ASN A 214 3.95 -14.06 4.70
CA ASN A 214 5.31 -14.54 4.97
C ASN A 214 5.65 -15.73 4.08
#